data_AF-A0A8D0F4L5-F1
#
_entry.id   AF-A0A8D0F4L5-F1
#
_cell.length_a   1.000
_cell.length_b   1.000
_cell.length_c   1.000
_cell.angle_alpha   90.00
_cell.angle_beta   90.00
_cell.angle_gamma   90.00
#
_symmetry.space_group_name_H-M   'P 1'
#
loop_
_entity.id
_entity.type
_entity.pdbx_description
1 polymer ?
#
loop_
_entity_poly.entity_id
_entity_poly.type
_entity_poly.pdbx_seq_one_letter_code
_entity_poly.pdbx_strand_id
1 'polypeptide(L)' 'IKMNKRGQSCLSCNNDYVPVCGSNGDTYQNECYLKQAACKQQSEILLVSEGSCATGTYNALQAACGPCHAPE' A
#
# COMPACT_ATOMS: atom_id res chain seq x y z
N ILE A 1 3.17 -5.34 -20.81
CA ILE A 1 2.17 -5.32 -19.71
C ILE A 1 2.60 -6.38 -18.70
N LYS A 2 2.88 -6.04 -17.44
CA LYS A 2 3.26 -7.04 -16.42
C LYS A 2 1.98 -7.76 -15.95
N MET A 3 1.92 -9.07 -16.16
CA MET A 3 0.79 -9.93 -15.75
C MET A 3 1.04 -10.45 -14.33
N ASN A 4 -0.02 -10.58 -13.52
CA ASN A 4 0.04 -11.29 -12.25
C ASN A 4 -0.02 -12.82 -12.46
N LYS A 5 0.15 -13.64 -11.40
CA LYS A 5 0.07 -15.10 -11.56
C LYS A 5 -1.34 -15.64 -11.87
N ARG A 6 -2.37 -14.78 -11.91
CA ARG A 6 -3.73 -15.10 -12.40
C ARG A 6 -3.93 -14.76 -13.88
N GLY A 7 -2.89 -14.32 -14.59
CA GLY A 7 -2.99 -13.91 -16.00
C GLY A 7 -3.70 -12.57 -16.21
N GLN A 8 -3.95 -11.80 -15.15
CA GLN A 8 -4.50 -10.45 -15.23
C GLN A 8 -3.38 -9.43 -15.42
N SER A 9 -3.58 -8.49 -16.35
CA SER A 9 -2.72 -7.34 -16.51
C SER A 9 -2.81 -6.43 -15.29
N CYS A 10 -1.68 -6.17 -14.63
CA CYS A 10 -1.65 -5.13 -13.63
C CYS A 10 -1.67 -3.75 -14.29
N LEU A 11 -2.33 -2.81 -13.65
CA LEU A 11 -2.45 -1.40 -14.04
C LEU A 11 -1.09 -0.73 -14.26
N SER A 12 -1.03 0.16 -15.26
CA SER A 12 0.11 1.03 -15.57
C SER A 12 -0.03 2.35 -14.81
N CYS A 13 1.07 2.80 -14.22
CA CYS A 13 1.10 3.99 -13.37
C CYS A 13 1.99 5.07 -13.99
N ASN A 14 1.63 6.33 -13.75
CA ASN A 14 2.54 7.45 -13.98
C ASN A 14 3.64 7.47 -12.92
N ASN A 15 4.73 8.17 -13.21
CA ASN A 15 5.88 8.33 -12.32
C ASN A 15 5.71 9.50 -11.34
N ASP A 16 4.46 9.90 -11.04
CA ASP A 16 4.17 10.93 -10.06
C ASP A 16 4.59 10.45 -8.66
N TYR A 17 5.35 11.27 -7.94
CA TYR A 17 5.83 10.95 -6.61
C TYR A 17 4.87 11.52 -5.54
N VAL A 18 3.96 10.67 -5.07
CA VAL A 18 2.97 10.97 -4.03
C VAL A 18 2.99 9.80 -3.04
N PRO A 19 3.96 9.74 -2.12
CA PRO A 19 4.20 8.54 -1.34
C PRO A 19 2.98 8.15 -0.51
N VAL A 20 2.74 6.85 -0.38
CA VAL A 20 1.63 6.29 0.40
C VAL A 20 2.08 5.09 1.22
N CYS A 21 1.47 4.88 2.38
CA CYS A 21 1.75 3.76 3.25
C CYS A 21 0.73 2.65 3.03
N GLY A 22 1.23 1.45 2.71
CA GLY A 22 0.40 0.25 2.57
C GLY A 22 0.15 -0.45 3.91
N SER A 23 -0.90 -1.28 3.96
CA SER A 23 -1.26 -2.11 5.12
C SER A 23 -0.23 -3.18 5.46
N ASN A 24 0.67 -3.48 4.52
CA ASN A 24 1.83 -4.32 4.73
C ASN A 24 3.01 -3.59 5.40
N GLY A 25 2.87 -2.29 5.70
CA GLY A 25 3.95 -1.47 6.28
C GLY A 25 4.99 -1.00 5.26
N ASP A 26 4.77 -1.25 3.97
CA ASP A 26 5.64 -0.79 2.90
C ASP A 26 5.18 0.57 2.37
N THR A 27 6.16 1.42 2.04
CA THR A 27 5.90 2.70 1.37
C THR A 27 5.90 2.51 -0.14
N TYR A 28 4.85 2.99 -0.79
CA TYR A 28 4.71 3.02 -2.24
C TYR A 28 4.86 4.43 -2.77
N GLN A 29 5.43 4.55 -3.96
CA GLN A 29 5.70 5.84 -4.60
C GLN A 29 4.41 6.64 -4.91
N ASN A 30 3.31 5.94 -5.17
CA ASN A 30 1.95 6.49 -5.27
C ASN A 30 0.90 5.39 -5.09
N GLU A 31 -0.37 5.78 -4.95
CA GLU A 31 -1.50 4.88 -4.81
C GLU A 31 -1.59 3.88 -5.98
N CYS A 32 -1.24 4.30 -7.20
CA CYS A 32 -1.21 3.42 -8.34
C CYS A 32 -0.13 2.33 -8.18
N TYR A 33 1.08 2.68 -7.73
CA TYR A 33 2.13 1.70 -7.43
C TYR A 33 1.73 0.75 -6.30
N LEU A 34 0.97 1.23 -5.30
CA LEU A 34 0.39 0.38 -4.25
C LEU A 34 -0.56 -0.66 -4.86
N LYS A 35 -1.53 -0.24 -5.68
CA LYS A 35 -2.47 -1.16 -6.35
C LYS A 35 -1.77 -2.10 -7.34
N GLN A 36 -0.74 -1.60 -8.03
CA GLN A 36 0.06 -2.39 -8.95
C GLN A 36 0.85 -3.46 -8.19
N ALA A 37 1.41 -3.11 -7.03
CA ALA A 37 2.08 -4.05 -6.15
C ALA A 37 1.10 -5.09 -5.60
N ALA A 38 -0.08 -4.68 -5.16
CA ALA A 38 -1.15 -5.59 -4.72
C ALA A 38 -1.51 -6.60 -5.82
N CYS A 39 -1.67 -6.12 -7.06
CA CYS A 39 -1.92 -6.97 -8.22
C CYS A 39 -0.76 -7.94 -8.50
N LYS A 40 0.49 -7.46 -8.51
CA LYS A 40 1.69 -8.26 -8.82
C LYS A 40 1.97 -9.31 -7.75
N GLN A 41 1.83 -8.93 -6.49
CA GLN A 41 2.03 -9.81 -5.34
C GLN A 41 0.83 -10.74 -5.11
N GLN A 42 -0.32 -10.45 -5.75
CA GLN A 42 -1.59 -11.10 -5.49
C GLN A 42 -1.96 -11.06 -4.00
N SER A 43 -1.59 -9.96 -3.35
CA SER A 43 -1.86 -9.70 -1.94
C SER A 43 -2.70 -8.45 -1.83
N GLU A 44 -3.66 -8.45 -0.91
CA GLU A 44 -4.46 -7.26 -0.65
C GLU A 44 -3.61 -6.28 0.16
N ILE A 45 -3.23 -5.17 -0.47
CA ILE A 45 -2.55 -4.05 0.18
C ILE A 45 -3.54 -2.90 0.20
N LEU A 46 -3.95 -2.51 1.39
CA LEU A 46 -4.84 -1.38 1.62
C LEU A 46 -4.01 -0.13 1.86
N LEU A 47 -4.52 1.01 1.42
CA LEU A 47 -3.94 2.30 1.77
C LEU A 47 -4.20 2.56 3.26
N VAL A 48 -3.13 2.71 4.05
CA VAL A 48 -3.22 3.04 5.48
C VAL A 48 -3.10 4.54 5.70
N SER A 49 -2.16 5.18 5.00
CA SER A 49 -1.92 6.61 5.15
C SER A 49 -1.46 7.21 3.83
N GLU A 50 -1.91 8.44 3.60
CA GLU A 50 -1.26 9.34 2.63
C GLU A 50 0.09 9.76 3.23
N GLY A 51 1.18 9.60 2.48
CA GLY A 51 2.55 9.75 2.96
C GLY A 51 3.31 8.42 3.16
N SER A 52 4.63 8.50 3.31
CA SER A 52 5.48 7.33 3.55
C SER A 52 5.17 6.67 4.90
N CYS A 53 5.28 5.33 4.97
CA CYS A 53 5.28 4.64 6.26
C CYS A 53 6.45 5.15 7.13
N ALA A 54 6.20 5.29 8.43
CA ALA A 54 7.22 5.72 9.38
C ALA A 54 8.31 4.65 9.54
N THR A 55 9.38 4.75 8.76
CA THR A 55 10.54 3.85 8.85
C THR A 55 11.48 4.34 9.96
N GLY A 56 11.31 3.82 11.16
CA GLY A 56 12.35 3.89 12.21
C GLY A 56 12.26 5.09 13.14
N THR A 57 11.36 5.02 14.11
CA THR A 57 11.61 5.27 15.54
C THR A 57 10.37 4.78 16.26
N TYR A 58 10.44 3.56 16.77
CA TYR A 58 9.41 2.98 17.61
C TYR A 58 9.23 3.90 18.83
N ASN A 59 8.02 4.44 18.99
CA ASN A 59 7.56 5.43 19.98
C ASN A 59 7.81 6.89 19.56
N ALA A 60 6.78 7.71 19.33
CA ALA A 60 5.58 7.82 20.14
C ALA A 60 4.36 8.26 19.30
N LEU A 61 3.22 7.64 19.62
CA LEU A 61 1.87 8.02 19.22
C LEU A 61 1.50 7.68 17.77
N GLN A 62 0.96 6.48 17.60
CA GLN A 62 -0.38 6.34 17.02
C GLN A 62 -0.74 7.42 15.98
N ALA A 63 -0.22 7.31 14.75
CA ALA A 63 -0.91 7.94 13.63
C ALA A 63 -2.16 7.08 13.36
N ALA A 64 -3.20 7.40 14.13
CA ALA A 64 -4.54 6.85 14.21
C ALA A 64 -5.04 6.02 13.01
N CYS A 65 -4.76 4.73 13.04
CA CYS A 65 -5.79 3.72 12.81
C CYS A 65 -5.58 2.65 13.89
N GLY A 66 -6.32 2.78 15.01
CA GLY A 66 -6.51 1.66 15.92
C GLY A 66 -7.11 0.46 15.16
N PRO A 67 -7.17 -0.74 15.75
CA PRO A 67 -7.65 -1.92 15.04
C PRO A 67 -9.07 -1.66 14.52
N CYS A 68 -9.24 -1.71 13.20
CA CYS A 68 -10.55 -1.93 12.61
C CYS A 68 -10.96 -3.37 12.95
N HIS A 69 -11.46 -3.56 14.18
CA HIS A 69 -12.24 -4.74 14.52
C HIS A 69 -13.50 -4.68 13.65
N ALA A 70 -13.63 -5.64 12.74
CA ALA A 70 -14.89 -5.92 12.08
C ALA A 70 -15.89 -6.43 13.14
N PRO A 71 -17.08 -5.84 13.30
CA PRO A 71 -18.15 -6.51 14.01
C PRO A 71 -18.69 -7.67 13.16
N GLU A 72 -18.76 -8.86 13.75
CA GLU A 72 -19.61 -9.97 13.29
C GLU A 72 -21.10 -9.63 13.47
#